data_AF-A0AAN7RPQ9-F1
#
_entry.id   AF-A0AAN7RPQ9-F1
#
_cell.length_a   1.000
_cell.length_b   1.000
_cell.length_c   1.000
_cell.angle_alpha   90.00
_cell.angle_beta   90.00
_cell.angle_gamma   90.00
#
_symmetry.space_group_name_H-M   'P 1'
#
loop_
_entity.id
_entity.type
_entity.pdbx_description
1 polymer ?
#
loop_
_entity_poly.entity_id
_entity_poly.type
_entity_poly.pdbx_seq_one_letter_code
_entity_poly.pdbx_strand_id
1 'polypeptide(L)'
;MPLGLILGLARAARRKRTSSLDILSSKRAPRNYYKGKNCKPTGFHTRKGGYVVVQEKLPNYVVPDLTGFKLKPYVSQCPIEVKTAEATDATE
;
A
#
# COMPACT_ATOMS: atom_id res chain seq x y z
N MET A 1 -33.63 31.06 24.90
CA MET A 1 -33.09 30.56 23.62
C MET A 1 -31.87 31.29 23.02
N PRO A 2 -31.35 32.43 23.53
CA PRO A 2 -30.13 33.03 22.95
C PRO A 2 -28.85 32.35 23.45
N LEU A 3 -28.80 31.92 24.71
CA LEU A 3 -27.62 31.31 25.33
C LEU A 3 -27.19 30.00 24.63
N GLY A 4 -28.14 29.16 24.25
CA GLY A 4 -27.86 27.90 23.53
C GLY A 4 -27.28 28.13 22.13
N LEU A 5 -27.73 29.19 21.46
CA LEU A 5 -27.26 29.60 20.13
C LEU A 5 -25.83 30.15 20.20
N ILE A 6 -25.55 30.99 21.20
CA ILE A 6 -24.22 31.53 21.47
C ILE A 6 -23.23 30.41 21.86
N LEU A 7 -23.64 29.49 22.74
CA LEU A 7 -22.83 28.33 23.13
C LEU A 7 -22.57 27.38 21.95
N GLY A 8 -23.55 27.18 21.07
CA GLY A 8 -23.41 26.37 19.85
C GLY A 8 -22.37 26.96 18.89
N LEU A 9 -22.46 28.26 18.61
CA LEU A 9 -21.49 28.99 17.79
C LEU A 9 -20.09 28.99 18.41
N ALA A 10 -19.97 29.20 19.73
CA ALA A 10 -18.70 29.17 20.44
C ALA A 10 -18.02 27.77 20.41
N ARG A 11 -18.80 26.69 20.44
CA ARG A 11 -18.28 25.32 20.29
C ARG A 11 -17.86 25.02 18.85
N ALA A 12 -18.63 25.47 17.86
CA ALA A 12 -18.30 25.30 16.44
C ALA A 12 -17.05 26.09 16.04
N ALA A 13 -16.85 27.28 16.62
CA ALA A 13 -15.65 28.10 16.43
C ALA A 13 -14.42 27.57 17.17
N ARG A 14 -14.57 26.54 18.04
CA ARG A 14 -13.45 25.98 18.79
C ARG A 14 -12.56 25.16 17.86
N ARG A 15 -11.37 25.69 17.59
CA ARG A 15 -10.33 25.00 16.81
C ARG A 15 -10.04 23.64 17.47
N LYS A 16 -10.21 22.55 16.73
CA LYS A 16 -9.92 21.19 17.24
C LYS A 16 -8.46 21.10 17.67
N ARG A 17 -8.18 20.33 18.73
CA ARG A 17 -6.80 20.05 19.14
C ARG A 17 -6.07 19.33 18.01
N THR A 18 -4.81 19.67 17.78
CA THR A 18 -4.00 19.10 16.70
C THR A 18 -3.91 17.57 16.78
N SER A 19 -3.91 17.01 17.99
CA SER A 19 -3.92 15.57 18.25
C SER A 19 -5.23 14.85 17.89
N SER A 20 -6.33 15.59 17.75
CA SER A 20 -7.64 15.05 17.33
C SER A 20 -7.88 15.14 15.82
N LEU A 21 -6.92 15.72 15.08
CA LEU A 21 -6.98 15.79 13.63
C LEU A 21 -6.32 14.55 13.03
N ASP A 22 -6.96 14.01 12.00
CA ASP A 22 -6.36 12.95 11.20
C ASP A 22 -5.09 13.44 10.50
N ILE A 23 -4.20 12.50 10.23
CA ILE A 23 -3.00 12.75 9.43
C ILE A 23 -3.41 13.25 8.03
N LEU A 24 -2.81 14.39 7.64
CA LEU A 24 -3.03 14.95 6.32
C LEU A 24 -2.56 13.98 5.22
N SER A 25 -3.36 13.94 4.15
CA SER A 25 -3.10 13.17 2.94
C SER A 25 -3.18 14.08 1.73
N SER A 26 -2.64 13.64 0.60
CA SER A 26 -2.69 14.37 -0.68
C SER A 26 -4.11 14.73 -1.17
N LYS A 27 -5.16 14.15 -0.58
CA LYS A 27 -6.56 14.45 -0.90
C LYS A 27 -7.26 15.36 0.11
N ARG A 28 -6.70 15.52 1.32
CA ARG A 28 -7.30 16.28 2.43
C ARG A 28 -6.65 17.65 2.65
N ALA A 29 -5.54 17.90 1.99
CA ALA A 29 -4.68 19.05 2.22
C ALA A 29 -4.77 20.06 1.05
N PRO A 30 -4.28 21.30 1.21
CA PRO A 30 -4.33 22.32 0.14
C PRO A 30 -3.53 21.91 -1.10
N ARG A 31 -3.74 22.64 -2.21
CA ARG A 31 -3.23 22.32 -3.56
C ARG A 31 -1.73 21.95 -3.63
N ASN A 32 -0.88 22.58 -2.82
CA ASN A 32 0.58 22.38 -2.85
C ASN A 32 1.08 21.33 -1.83
N TYR A 33 0.18 20.56 -1.21
CA TYR A 33 0.55 19.49 -0.29
C TYR A 33 0.82 18.18 -1.04
N TYR A 34 2.07 18.00 -1.46
CA TYR A 34 2.51 16.80 -2.16
C TYR A 34 2.98 15.72 -1.17
N LYS A 35 2.08 14.77 -0.86
CA LYS A 35 2.39 13.61 -0.02
C LYS A 35 2.18 12.31 -0.76
N GLY A 36 3.27 11.56 -0.95
CA GLY A 36 3.26 10.24 -1.58
C GLY A 36 2.72 9.12 -0.69
N LYS A 37 2.73 7.90 -1.23
CA LYS A 37 2.29 6.65 -0.56
C LYS A 37 3.42 5.65 -0.37
N ASN A 38 4.66 6.14 -0.25
CA ASN A 38 5.87 5.32 -0.11
C ASN A 38 6.10 4.30 -1.24
N CYS A 39 5.48 4.50 -2.41
CA CYS A 39 5.78 3.70 -3.59
C CYS A 39 7.22 3.93 -4.03
N LYS A 40 7.92 2.87 -4.43
CA LYS A 40 9.29 2.96 -4.94
C LYS A 40 9.28 3.67 -6.31
N PRO A 41 10.25 4.55 -6.58
CA PRO A 41 10.27 5.29 -7.84
C PRO A 41 10.67 4.39 -9.01
N THR A 42 9.98 4.53 -10.14
CA THR A 42 10.27 3.80 -11.39
C THR A 42 11.30 4.51 -12.27
N GLY A 43 11.80 5.67 -11.85
CA GLY A 43 12.60 6.57 -12.66
C GLY A 43 13.05 7.79 -11.87
N PHE A 44 13.23 8.92 -12.55
CA PHE A 44 13.64 10.19 -11.94
C PHE A 44 13.03 11.42 -12.64
N HIS A 45 12.96 12.53 -11.91
CA HIS A 45 12.53 13.82 -12.47
C HIS A 45 13.68 14.52 -13.20
N THR A 46 13.38 15.07 -14.37
CA THR A 46 14.31 15.88 -15.16
C THR A 46 14.38 17.32 -14.65
N ARG A 47 15.43 18.05 -15.05
CA ARG A 47 15.62 19.47 -14.69
C ARG A 47 14.44 20.37 -15.09
N LYS A 48 13.70 20.01 -16.15
CA LYS A 48 12.54 20.77 -16.66
C LYS A 48 11.19 20.23 -16.19
N GLY A 49 11.16 19.43 -15.12
CA GLY A 49 9.90 18.94 -14.52
C GLY A 49 9.27 17.74 -15.22
N GLY A 50 9.84 17.25 -16.33
CA GLY A 50 9.46 15.97 -16.92
C GLY A 50 9.90 14.78 -16.06
N TYR A 51 9.42 13.58 -16.38
CA TYR A 51 9.80 12.33 -15.69
C TYR A 51 10.34 11.31 -16.71
N VAL A 52 11.48 10.68 -16.40
CA VAL A 52 12.09 9.64 -17.23
C VAL A 52 12.01 8.32 -16.48
N VAL A 53 11.35 7.34 -17.11
CA VAL A 53 11.21 5.97 -16.59
C VAL A 53 12.47 5.17 -16.91
N VAL A 54 12.95 4.37 -15.96
CA VAL A 54 14.12 3.50 -16.12
C VAL A 54 13.64 2.05 -16.14
N GLN A 55 13.88 1.34 -17.24
CA GLN A 55 13.38 -0.02 -17.45
C GLN A 55 13.82 -1.00 -16.36
N GLU A 56 15.07 -0.87 -15.89
CA GLU A 56 15.64 -1.70 -14.82
C GLU A 56 14.95 -1.52 -13.46
N LYS A 57 14.29 -0.37 -13.23
CA LYS A 57 13.53 -0.10 -12.00
C LYS A 57 12.10 -0.59 -12.07
N LEU A 58 11.63 -1.00 -13.25
CA LEU A 58 10.29 -1.56 -13.39
C LEU A 58 10.29 -3.01 -12.91
N PRO A 59 9.33 -3.41 -12.05
CA PRO A 59 9.22 -4.79 -11.64
C PRO A 59 8.87 -5.66 -12.85
N ASN A 60 9.68 -6.69 -13.11
CA ASN A 60 9.42 -7.69 -14.14
C ASN A 60 8.88 -8.96 -13.49
N TYR A 61 7.61 -9.27 -13.75
CA TYR A 61 6.97 -10.49 -13.26
C TYR A 61 7.14 -11.59 -14.30
N VAL A 62 8.00 -12.57 -13.99
CA VAL A 62 8.19 -13.75 -14.84
C VAL A 62 7.07 -14.74 -14.54
N VAL A 63 5.99 -14.64 -15.30
CA VAL A 63 4.82 -15.52 -15.16
C VAL A 63 5.02 -16.75 -16.05
N PRO A 64 5.08 -17.97 -15.49
CA PRO A 64 5.20 -19.19 -16.28
C PRO A 64 3.87 -19.55 -16.95
N ASP A 65 3.94 -20.35 -18.02
CA ASP A 65 2.75 -20.99 -18.58
C ASP A 65 2.30 -22.16 -17.68
N LEU A 66 1.01 -22.20 -17.39
CA LEU A 66 0.38 -23.19 -16.52
C LEU A 66 -0.60 -24.09 -17.29
N THR A 67 -0.56 -24.09 -18.63
CA THR A 67 -1.36 -25.01 -19.43
C THR A 67 -1.08 -26.47 -19.06
N GLY A 68 -2.12 -27.23 -18.73
CA GLY A 68 -1.99 -28.63 -18.30
C GLY A 68 -1.44 -28.86 -16.88
N PHE A 69 -1.31 -27.81 -16.06
CA PHE A 69 -0.81 -27.95 -14.69
C PHE A 69 -1.82 -28.70 -13.79
N LYS A 70 -1.39 -29.83 -13.22
CA LYS A 70 -2.26 -30.74 -12.46
C LYS A 70 -2.58 -30.25 -11.04
N LEU A 71 -1.71 -29.44 -10.45
CA LEU A 71 -1.86 -28.95 -9.08
C LEU A 71 -2.93 -27.85 -9.02
N LYS A 72 -3.70 -27.87 -7.93
CA LYS A 72 -4.77 -26.90 -7.64
C LYS A 72 -4.45 -26.15 -6.33
N PRO A 73 -5.06 -24.98 -6.07
CA PRO A 73 -4.81 -24.22 -4.85
C PRO A 73 -5.19 -24.93 -3.54
N TYR A 74 -6.02 -25.97 -3.63
CA TYR A 74 -6.50 -26.75 -2.50
C TYR A 74 -6.25 -28.24 -2.70
N VAL A 75 -6.14 -28.94 -1.58
CA VAL A 75 -5.92 -30.39 -1.50
C VAL A 75 -7.23 -31.08 -1.09
N SER A 76 -7.35 -32.38 -1.37
CA SER A 76 -8.42 -33.22 -0.83
C SER A 76 -8.37 -33.27 0.70
N GLN A 77 -9.55 -33.42 1.33
CA GLN A 77 -9.66 -33.55 2.79
C GLN A 77 -9.14 -34.88 3.34
N CYS A 78 -8.86 -35.87 2.48
CA CYS A 78 -8.36 -37.19 2.85
C CYS A 78 -6.95 -37.42 2.28
N PRO A 79 -5.91 -36.67 2.69
CA PRO A 79 -4.53 -36.97 2.31
C PRO A 79 -4.01 -38.18 3.09
N ILE A 80 -3.06 -38.90 2.49
CA ILE A 80 -2.28 -39.91 3.21
C ILE A 80 -1.23 -39.18 4.03
N GLU A 81 -1.14 -39.49 5.33
CA GLU A 81 -0.12 -38.91 6.20
C GLU A 81 1.26 -39.48 5.88
N VAL A 82 2.20 -38.59 5.55
CA VAL A 82 3.59 -38.96 5.26
C VAL A 82 4.48 -38.28 6.30
N LYS A 83 5.41 -39.04 6.90
CA LYS A 83 6.41 -38.49 7.83
C LYS A 83 7.40 -37.63 7.04
N THR A 84 7.54 -36.36 7.42
CA THR A 84 8.50 -35.43 6.80
C THR A 84 9.92 -35.91 7.08
N ALA A 85 10.66 -36.27 6.02
CA ALA A 85 12.11 -36.40 6.08
C ALA A 85 12.72 -35.05 5.69
N GLU A 86 13.57 -34.50 6.55
CA GLU A 86 14.33 -33.30 6.23
C GLU A 86 15.31 -33.60 5.10
N ALA A 87 15.23 -32.85 4.01
CA ALA A 87 16.15 -32.99 2.90
C ALA A 87 17.53 -32.46 3.33
N THR A 88 18.53 -33.33 3.40
CA THR A 88 19.93 -32.92 3.52
C THR A 88 20.40 -32.43 2.16
N ASP A 89 20.78 -31.15 2.09
CA ASP A 89 21.24 -30.47 0.88
C ASP A 89 22.43 -31.20 0.23
N ALA A 90 22.19 -31.83 -0.93
CA ALA A 90 23.25 -32.25 -1.83
C ALA A 90 23.77 -31.01 -2.58
N THR A 91 24.90 -30.47 -2.09
CA THR A 91 25.69 -29.46 -2.80
C THR A 91 26.86 -30.18 -3.51
N GLU A 92 26.78 -30.26 -4.83
CA GLU A 92 27.91 -30.19 -5.76
C GLU A 92 27.74 -28.96 -6.64
#